data_AF-A0A962TXF9-F1
#
_entry.id   AF-A0A962TXF9-F1
#
_cell.length_a   1.000
_cell.length_b   1.000
_cell.length_c   1.000
_cell.angle_alpha   90.00
_cell.angle_beta   90.00
_cell.angle_gamma   90.00
#
_symmetry.space_group_name_H-M   'P 1'
#
loop_
_entity.id
_entity.type
_entity.pdbx_description
1 polymer ?
#
loop_
_entity_poly.entity_id
_entity_poly.type
_entity_poly.pdbx_seq_one_letter_code
_entity_poly.pdbx_strand_id
1 'polypeptide(L)'
;MSARTWILLAGLLWAINGTSGAAGQPEADIRALSTSFKPWTGQFEDMLQRRLIRVLAPFSRSLYYNERGHERGLSAETARDFERYLNRKYRKDLARRPVTLVLIPTTRDKLLPNLVAGLGDIAIGNLTATEERLAMVDFAAPENGLKVKELLLTGPGAPMIESLDDLAGKTVHTRPSSSYHASLIALSERLQAAGKPAIDIVAVPDALEDEDMMEMLNAGLLQAIVVDDWKAKIWAQILPDIKIHEQLVLRDAGLIGWAMRKDSPRLKAEILEFHEKKLVSKGVTPYRIQKMKRGVARLADPTGEAEWKRFEATIELFREYGGRYGFDPLMLAAQGYQESRIDQTKRSPVGAIGIMQIMPATAKELDVGDIKKAEANIHAGAKYMHRLMTRYFQDATFSGDNRTLFAFAAYNAGPGNLRKMRRLAAERGLDPDVWFNNVEIVTAEKLGLEPVTYVRNIYKYYVSYKLTVEAHERRKRARESLLSGGA
;
A
#
# COMPACT_ATOMS: atom_id res chain seq x y z
N MET A 1 24.55 -4.08 -11.62
CA MET A 1 25.15 -3.80 -10.29
C MET A 1 24.00 -3.53 -9.32
N SER A 2 23.76 -4.22 -8.21
CA SER A 2 24.26 -5.45 -7.61
C SER A 2 23.04 -6.16 -7.02
N ALA A 3 22.88 -7.46 -7.29
CA ALA A 3 21.83 -8.28 -6.69
C ALA A 3 22.27 -8.62 -5.25
N ARG A 4 21.61 -8.02 -4.26
CA ARG A 4 21.70 -8.45 -2.87
C ARG A 4 20.38 -9.12 -2.50
N THR A 5 20.31 -10.43 -2.75
CA THR A 5 19.24 -11.30 -2.29
C THR A 5 19.86 -12.33 -1.35
N TRP A 6 19.74 -12.07 -0.04
CA TRP A 6 19.94 -13.01 1.07
C TRP A 6 19.08 -12.43 2.21
N ILE A 7 18.27 -13.19 2.97
CA ILE A 7 18.68 -14.21 3.94
C ILE A 7 17.40 -14.86 4.48
N LEU A 8 17.31 -16.20 4.51
CA LEU A 8 16.47 -16.94 5.45
C LEU A 8 17.42 -17.55 6.50
N LEU A 9 17.65 -16.84 7.61
CA LEU A 9 18.43 -17.35 8.74
C LEU A 9 17.47 -18.02 9.72
N ALA A 10 17.30 -19.33 9.57
CA ALA A 10 16.81 -20.19 10.65
C ALA A 10 18.04 -20.64 11.47
N GLY A 11 18.24 -20.02 12.63
CA GLY A 11 19.29 -20.38 13.59
C GLY A 11 18.67 -20.72 14.95
N LEU A 12 18.97 -21.93 15.42
CA LEU A 12 18.62 -22.51 16.72
C LEU A 12 18.82 -21.54 17.90
N LEU A 13 17.90 -21.59 18.88
CA LEU A 13 18.24 -21.23 20.26
C LEU A 13 17.76 -22.33 21.21
N TRP A 14 18.76 -22.89 21.88
CA TRP A 14 18.69 -23.93 22.89
C TRP A 14 18.20 -23.34 24.23
N ALA A 15 17.55 -24.19 25.02
CA ALA A 15 17.06 -23.88 26.35
C ALA A 15 18.21 -23.71 27.36
N ILE A 16 18.12 -22.68 28.22
CA ILE A 16 18.76 -22.68 29.54
C ILE A 16 17.75 -22.10 30.54
N ASN A 17 17.24 -22.98 31.41
CA ASN A 17 16.61 -22.59 32.67
C ASN A 17 17.70 -22.13 33.64
N GLY A 18 17.45 -21.02 34.33
CA GLY A 18 18.29 -20.54 35.43
C GLY A 18 17.55 -19.46 36.23
N THR A 19 16.91 -19.88 37.30
CA THR A 19 16.24 -19.03 38.30
C THR A 19 17.25 -18.30 39.17
N SER A 20 17.08 -16.99 39.37
CA SER A 20 17.42 -16.32 40.63
C SER A 20 16.68 -14.98 40.71
N GLY A 21 15.84 -14.83 41.73
CA GLY A 21 15.09 -13.61 41.99
C GLY A 21 15.97 -12.48 42.53
N ALA A 22 15.60 -11.26 42.18
CA ALA A 22 15.91 -10.07 42.96
C ALA A 22 14.68 -9.16 42.93
N ALA A 23 14.27 -8.76 44.13
CA ALA A 23 13.10 -7.94 44.41
C ALA A 23 13.17 -6.57 43.71
N GLY A 24 12.00 -6.09 43.31
CA GLY A 24 11.84 -4.97 42.40
C GLY A 24 12.21 -3.60 42.96
N GLN A 25 12.68 -2.75 42.06
CA GLN A 25 12.51 -1.31 42.15
C GLN A 25 11.34 -0.92 41.23
N PRO A 26 10.47 0.04 41.61
CA PRO A 26 9.49 0.56 40.67
C PRO A 26 10.25 1.28 39.55
N GLU A 27 10.25 0.69 38.35
CA GLU A 27 10.65 1.40 37.14
C GLU A 27 9.84 2.70 37.09
N ALA A 28 10.55 3.82 37.06
CA ALA A 28 9.94 5.13 36.91
C ALA A 28 9.01 5.09 35.69
N ASP A 29 7.74 5.41 35.93
CA ASP A 29 6.66 5.43 34.97
C ASP A 29 7.06 6.29 33.76
N ILE A 30 7.64 5.66 32.74
CA ILE A 30 7.82 6.28 31.43
C ILE A 30 6.39 6.57 31.01
N ARG A 31 6.01 7.86 31.00
CA ARG A 31 4.76 8.33 30.42
C ARG A 31 4.69 7.90 28.96
N ALA A 32 4.32 6.65 28.74
CA ALA A 32 3.96 6.12 27.45
C ALA A 32 2.69 6.86 27.08
N LEU A 33 2.75 7.63 25.99
CA LEU A 33 1.54 8.12 25.33
C LEU A 33 0.67 6.88 25.10
N SER A 34 -0.49 6.81 25.76
CA SER A 34 -1.47 5.78 25.48
C SER A 34 -1.85 5.91 24.01
N THR A 35 -1.40 4.95 23.20
CA THR A 35 -1.68 4.87 21.76
C THR A 35 -2.97 4.09 21.51
N SER A 36 -3.76 3.78 22.55
CA SER A 36 -5.11 3.27 22.34
C SER A 36 -5.95 4.38 21.69
N PHE A 37 -6.16 4.28 20.38
CA PHE A 37 -6.90 5.25 19.57
C PHE A 37 -8.41 5.16 19.84
N LYS A 38 -8.83 5.39 21.08
CA LYS A 38 -10.23 5.50 21.43
C LYS A 38 -10.86 6.65 20.62
N PRO A 39 -12.09 6.48 20.11
CA PRO A 39 -12.84 7.58 19.51
C PRO A 39 -12.82 8.82 20.40
N TRP A 40 -12.48 9.95 19.81
CA TRP A 40 -12.39 11.24 20.48
C TRP A 40 -12.67 12.36 19.48
N THR A 41 -13.53 13.30 19.86
CA THR A 41 -14.12 14.30 18.96
C THR A 41 -13.95 15.74 19.43
N GLY A 42 -13.12 16.00 20.45
CA GLY A 42 -12.92 17.34 21.00
C GLY A 42 -12.38 18.35 20.00
N GLN A 43 -12.53 19.62 20.36
CA GLN A 43 -12.18 20.77 19.53
C GLN A 43 -10.68 21.08 19.63
N PHE A 44 -10.19 22.05 18.84
CA PHE A 44 -8.77 22.38 18.77
C PHE A 44 -8.17 22.74 20.14
N GLU A 45 -8.91 23.48 20.96
CA GLU A 45 -8.53 23.85 22.31
C GLU A 45 -8.33 22.62 23.20
N ASP A 46 -9.20 21.61 23.07
CA ASP A 46 -9.07 20.34 23.77
C ASP A 46 -7.87 19.53 23.27
N MET A 47 -7.55 19.61 21.97
CA MET A 47 -6.34 18.99 21.41
C MET A 47 -5.08 19.60 22.02
N LEU A 48 -5.06 20.93 22.18
CA LEU A 48 -3.99 21.61 22.89
C LEU A 48 -3.92 21.12 24.33
N GLN A 49 -5.03 21.10 25.07
CA GLN A 49 -5.06 20.65 26.48
C GLN A 49 -4.58 19.20 26.64
N ARG A 50 -5.03 18.29 25.77
CA ARG A 50 -4.60 16.87 25.75
C ARG A 50 -3.15 16.70 25.28
N ARG A 51 -2.56 17.74 24.68
CA ARG A 51 -1.19 17.76 24.14
C ARG A 51 -0.97 16.72 23.03
N LEU A 52 -2.04 16.33 22.33
CA LEU A 52 -2.00 15.26 21.35
C LEU A 52 -2.97 15.53 20.20
N ILE A 53 -2.42 15.64 18.99
CA ILE A 53 -3.17 15.69 17.73
C ILE A 53 -2.88 14.42 16.93
N ARG A 54 -3.92 13.71 16.53
CA ARG A 54 -3.82 12.47 15.74
C ARG A 54 -3.97 12.78 14.25
N VAL A 55 -3.01 12.34 13.45
CA VAL A 55 -2.89 12.69 12.05
C VAL A 55 -2.94 11.41 11.21
N LEU A 56 -4.08 11.14 10.56
CA LEU A 56 -4.23 10.00 9.66
C LEU A 56 -3.43 10.23 8.38
N ALA A 57 -2.65 9.24 7.95
CA ALA A 57 -1.87 9.34 6.71
C ALA A 57 -1.79 7.99 5.99
N PRO A 58 -1.89 7.93 4.65
CA PRO A 58 -1.70 6.68 3.93
C PRO A 58 -0.23 6.24 3.97
N PHE A 59 0.02 4.94 4.07
CA PHE A 59 1.37 4.42 3.83
C PHE A 59 1.70 4.61 2.34
N SER A 60 2.53 5.60 2.04
CA SER A 60 2.92 5.99 0.70
C SER A 60 4.39 6.40 0.70
N ARG A 61 5.14 5.91 -0.28
CA ARG A 61 6.57 6.24 -0.46
C ARG A 61 6.78 7.72 -0.77
N SER A 62 5.77 8.43 -1.28
CA SER A 62 5.77 9.88 -1.48
C SER A 62 5.31 10.67 -0.25
N LEU A 63 4.33 10.15 0.48
CA LEU A 63 3.61 10.91 1.50
C LEU A 63 4.04 10.56 2.93
N TYR A 64 3.86 9.31 3.35
CA TYR A 64 4.20 8.87 4.69
C TYR A 64 4.64 7.41 4.71
N TYR A 65 5.84 7.16 5.22
CA TYR A 65 6.29 5.84 5.61
C TYR A 65 7.27 5.95 6.77
N ASN A 66 7.42 4.87 7.53
CA ASN A 66 8.44 4.78 8.57
C ASN A 66 9.47 3.73 8.16
N GLU A 67 10.75 4.10 8.20
CA GLU A 67 11.86 3.19 7.94
C GLU A 67 12.82 3.23 9.13
N ARG A 68 12.94 2.10 9.84
CA ARG A 68 13.87 1.97 10.98
C ARG A 68 13.69 3.08 12.03
N GLY A 69 12.45 3.38 12.39
CA GLY A 69 12.10 4.42 13.35
C GLY A 69 12.08 5.84 12.79
N HIS A 70 12.44 6.04 11.52
CA HIS A 70 12.47 7.37 10.90
C HIS A 70 11.23 7.57 10.03
N GLU A 71 10.38 8.51 10.42
CA GLU A 71 9.28 8.97 9.57
C GLU A 71 9.83 9.74 8.35
N ARG A 72 9.30 9.41 7.18
CA ARG A 72 9.72 9.98 5.89
C ARG A 72 8.50 10.30 5.03
N GLY A 73 8.72 11.16 4.03
CA GLY A 73 7.71 11.57 3.06
C GLY A 73 7.12 12.95 3.34
N LEU A 74 6.45 13.51 2.33
CA LEU A 74 5.96 14.89 2.35
C LEU A 74 4.97 15.14 3.49
N SER A 75 4.06 14.19 3.78
CA SER A 75 3.08 14.29 4.85
C SER A 75 3.76 14.26 6.23
N ALA A 76 4.71 13.35 6.45
CA ALA A 76 5.46 13.30 7.71
C ALA A 76 6.24 14.60 7.97
N GLU A 77 7.02 15.04 6.99
CA GLU A 77 7.84 16.25 7.16
C GLU A 77 6.98 17.48 7.41
N THR A 78 5.83 17.60 6.73
CA THR A 78 4.89 18.71 6.91
C THR A 78 4.14 18.64 8.24
N ALA A 79 3.76 17.45 8.70
CA ALA A 79 3.18 17.27 10.04
C ALA A 79 4.17 17.70 11.14
N ARG A 80 5.45 17.37 11.00
CA ARG A 80 6.50 17.81 11.94
C ARG A 80 6.75 19.32 11.88
N ASP A 81 6.62 19.94 10.71
CA ASP A 81 6.64 21.41 10.58
C ASP A 81 5.45 22.07 11.28
N PHE A 82 4.25 21.48 11.15
CA PHE A 82 3.04 21.96 11.80
C PHE A 82 3.14 21.82 13.32
N GLU A 83 3.64 20.69 13.83
CA GLU A 83 3.92 20.48 15.25
C GLU A 83 4.85 21.58 15.80
N ARG A 84 5.96 21.86 15.10
CA ARG A 84 6.88 22.96 15.47
C ARG A 84 6.22 24.33 15.40
N TYR A 85 5.31 24.54 14.45
CA TYR A 85 4.55 25.78 14.33
C TYR A 85 3.63 25.98 15.55
N LEU A 86 2.80 24.98 15.88
CA LEU A 86 1.89 25.03 17.02
C LEU A 86 2.66 25.24 18.34
N ASN A 87 3.73 24.48 18.56
CA ASN A 87 4.54 24.58 19.79
C ASN A 87 5.24 25.93 19.96
N ARG A 88 5.55 26.64 18.86
CA ARG A 88 6.05 28.01 18.93
C ARG A 88 4.93 29.02 19.18
N LYS A 89 3.81 28.90 18.46
CA LYS A 89 2.68 29.84 18.54
C LYS A 89 2.04 29.81 19.92
N TYR A 90 1.79 28.62 20.47
CA TYR A 90 1.11 28.40 21.75
C TYR A 90 2.09 28.20 22.92
N ARG A 91 3.35 28.61 22.80
CA ARG A 91 4.39 28.35 23.81
C ARG A 91 3.98 28.79 25.23
N LYS A 92 3.22 29.89 25.34
CA LYS A 92 2.73 30.42 26.62
C LYS A 92 1.62 29.53 27.20
N ASP A 93 0.62 29.18 26.39
CA ASP A 93 -0.53 28.35 26.77
C ASP A 93 -0.15 26.89 27.09
N LEU A 94 0.96 26.44 26.52
CA LEU A 94 1.46 25.08 26.69
C LEU A 94 2.25 24.86 28.00
N ALA A 95 2.55 25.90 28.78
CA ALA A 95 3.28 25.81 30.05
C ALA A 95 4.55 24.93 29.96
N ARG A 96 5.32 25.07 28.87
CA ARG A 96 6.54 24.29 28.53
C ARG A 96 6.32 22.79 28.24
N ARG A 97 5.09 22.29 28.14
CA ARG A 97 4.79 20.92 27.68
C ARG A 97 4.30 20.96 26.22
N PRO A 98 5.07 20.44 25.26
CA PRO A 98 4.70 20.53 23.86
C PRO A 98 3.45 19.69 23.53
N VAL A 99 2.73 20.11 22.49
CA VAL A 99 1.79 19.26 21.76
C VAL A 99 2.56 18.33 20.86
N THR A 100 2.17 17.06 20.81
CA THR A 100 2.73 16.06 19.92
C THR A 100 1.72 15.71 18.83
N LEU A 101 2.19 15.67 17.59
CA LEU A 101 1.46 15.08 16.47
C LEU A 101 1.85 13.61 16.34
N VAL A 102 0.86 12.73 16.41
CA VAL A 102 1.04 11.29 16.18
C VAL A 102 0.48 10.99 14.80
N LEU A 103 1.35 10.58 13.88
CA LEU A 103 0.91 10.06 12.59
C LEU A 103 0.38 8.65 12.77
N ILE A 104 -0.86 8.42 12.32
CA ILE A 104 -1.54 7.14 12.35
C ILE A 104 -1.67 6.68 10.91
N PRO A 105 -0.92 5.65 10.51
CA PRO A 105 -1.06 5.14 9.18
C PRO A 105 -2.45 4.51 8.97
N THR A 106 -3.06 4.77 7.82
CA THR A 106 -4.47 4.44 7.55
C THR A 106 -4.68 4.27 6.05
N THR A 107 -5.33 3.19 5.60
CA THR A 107 -5.66 2.99 4.18
C THR A 107 -6.49 4.15 3.64
N ARG A 108 -6.40 4.44 2.33
CA ARG A 108 -7.09 5.60 1.74
C ARG A 108 -8.60 5.57 1.95
N ASP A 109 -9.23 4.40 1.83
CA ASP A 109 -10.67 4.22 2.06
C ASP A 109 -11.09 4.53 3.50
N LYS A 110 -10.16 4.46 4.47
CA LYS A 110 -10.43 4.73 5.88
C LYS A 110 -10.05 6.14 6.33
N LEU A 111 -9.32 6.93 5.55
CA LEU A 111 -8.89 8.27 5.97
C LEU A 111 -10.08 9.15 6.40
N LEU A 112 -11.09 9.30 5.55
CA LEU A 112 -12.24 10.16 5.86
C LEU A 112 -13.23 9.49 6.84
N PRO A 113 -13.59 8.20 6.69
CA PRO A 113 -14.42 7.53 7.68
C PRO A 113 -13.83 7.55 9.11
N ASN A 114 -12.52 7.37 9.25
CA ASN A 114 -11.87 7.40 10.56
C ASN A 114 -11.81 8.81 11.16
N LEU A 115 -11.81 9.88 10.35
CA LEU A 115 -12.02 11.24 10.85
C LEU A 115 -13.43 11.36 11.46
N VAL A 116 -14.45 10.96 10.71
CA VAL A 116 -15.85 11.01 11.15
C VAL A 116 -16.07 10.20 12.42
N ALA A 117 -15.47 9.00 12.51
CA ALA A 117 -15.51 8.14 13.69
C ALA A 117 -14.69 8.66 14.89
N GLY A 118 -13.99 9.79 14.75
CA GLY A 118 -13.16 10.36 15.82
C GLY A 118 -11.90 9.55 16.12
N LEU A 119 -11.43 8.73 15.19
CA LEU A 119 -10.18 7.96 15.31
C LEU A 119 -8.95 8.80 14.90
N GLY A 120 -9.17 9.88 14.15
CA GLY A 120 -8.18 10.91 13.85
C GLY A 120 -8.72 12.32 14.04
N ASP A 121 -7.82 13.29 14.10
CA ASP A 121 -8.14 14.72 14.23
C ASP A 121 -7.90 15.47 12.91
N ILE A 122 -6.89 15.04 12.14
CA ILE A 122 -6.54 15.55 10.80
C ILE A 122 -6.27 14.35 9.90
N ALA A 123 -6.60 14.41 8.61
CA ALA A 123 -6.10 13.47 7.60
C ALA A 123 -5.27 14.18 6.53
N ILE A 124 -4.08 13.64 6.25
CA ILE A 124 -3.11 14.16 5.28
C ILE A 124 -2.70 13.07 4.28
N GLY A 125 -3.24 13.14 3.06
CA GLY A 125 -3.08 12.05 2.10
C GLY A 125 -3.12 12.47 0.64
N ASN A 126 -2.70 13.70 0.33
CA ASN A 126 -2.89 14.31 -0.99
C ASN A 126 -4.37 14.22 -1.41
N LEU A 127 -5.24 14.77 -0.56
CA LEU A 127 -6.69 14.67 -0.68
C LEU A 127 -7.24 15.90 -1.41
N THR A 128 -7.79 15.67 -2.61
CA THR A 128 -8.58 16.66 -3.33
C THR A 128 -9.90 16.91 -2.61
N ALA A 129 -10.22 18.18 -2.32
CA ALA A 129 -11.51 18.59 -1.79
C ALA A 129 -12.57 18.56 -2.90
N THR A 130 -13.30 17.43 -3.01
CA THR A 130 -14.43 17.27 -3.91
C THR A 130 -15.74 17.56 -3.18
N GLU A 131 -16.83 17.84 -3.91
CA GLU A 131 -18.16 18.06 -3.32
C GLU A 131 -18.61 16.89 -2.43
N GLU A 132 -18.42 15.66 -2.90
CA GLU A 132 -18.72 14.44 -2.14
C GLU A 132 -17.94 14.38 -0.82
N ARG A 133 -16.64 14.71 -0.84
CA ARG A 133 -15.81 14.69 0.37
C ARG A 133 -16.16 15.84 1.31
N LEU A 134 -16.50 17.02 0.79
CA LEU A 134 -16.97 18.17 1.58
C LEU A 134 -18.32 17.89 2.25
N ALA A 135 -19.14 17.00 1.67
CA ALA A 135 -20.36 16.53 2.33
C ALA A 135 -20.05 15.70 3.59
N MET A 136 -18.89 15.04 3.67
CA MET A 136 -18.48 14.20 4.80
C MET A 136 -17.63 14.94 5.86
N VAL A 137 -16.71 15.79 5.42
CA VAL A 137 -15.64 16.39 6.25
C VAL A 137 -15.32 17.82 5.81
N ASP A 138 -14.68 18.60 6.68
CA ASP A 138 -14.14 19.91 6.31
C ASP A 138 -12.71 19.80 5.76
N PHE A 139 -12.34 20.73 4.89
CA PHE A 139 -10.98 20.85 4.36
C PHE A 139 -10.34 22.20 4.71
N ALA A 140 -9.07 22.16 5.11
CA ALA A 140 -8.14 23.28 5.00
C ALA A 140 -7.36 23.13 3.69
N ALA A 141 -7.90 23.72 2.62
CA ALA A 141 -7.31 23.77 1.29
C ALA A 141 -7.14 25.24 0.88
N PRO A 142 -5.95 25.84 1.04
CA PRO A 142 -5.75 27.26 0.77
C PRO A 142 -5.85 27.54 -0.74
N GLU A 143 -6.45 28.67 -1.14
CA GLU A 143 -6.67 29.04 -2.55
C GLU A 143 -5.35 29.23 -3.33
N ASN A 144 -4.32 29.71 -2.65
CA ASN A 144 -2.94 29.83 -3.13
C ASN A 144 -2.11 28.55 -2.90
N GLY A 145 -2.76 27.45 -2.51
CA GLY A 145 -2.17 26.15 -2.30
C GLY A 145 -1.78 25.44 -3.59
N LEU A 146 -1.36 24.18 -3.44
CA LEU A 146 -1.04 23.32 -4.58
C LEU A 146 -2.34 22.99 -5.33
N LYS A 147 -2.48 23.57 -6.52
CA LYS A 147 -3.48 23.17 -7.51
C LYS A 147 -2.91 22.05 -8.35
N VAL A 148 -3.60 20.92 -8.38
CA VAL A 148 -3.15 19.73 -9.11
C VAL A 148 -4.02 19.51 -10.33
N LYS A 149 -3.40 18.91 -11.36
CA LYS A 149 -4.13 18.37 -12.51
C LYS A 149 -4.18 16.86 -12.40
N GLU A 150 -5.36 16.28 -12.55
CA GLU A 150 -5.51 14.83 -12.67
C GLU A 150 -5.24 14.44 -14.13
N LEU A 151 -4.10 13.81 -14.40
CA LEU A 151 -3.63 13.49 -15.76
C LEU A 151 -3.84 12.02 -16.09
N LEU A 152 -4.14 11.73 -17.35
CA LEU A 152 -4.06 10.37 -17.87
C LEU A 152 -2.61 9.94 -18.07
N LEU A 153 -2.26 8.75 -17.57
CA LEU A 153 -0.98 8.09 -17.79
C LEU A 153 -1.22 6.73 -18.47
N THR A 154 -0.35 6.38 -19.42
CA THR A 154 -0.40 5.07 -20.11
C THR A 154 0.92 4.33 -20.02
N GLY A 155 0.86 3.00 -19.99
CA GLY A 155 2.03 2.11 -19.97
C GLY A 155 2.28 1.40 -21.31
N PRO A 156 3.26 0.47 -21.37
CA PRO A 156 3.49 -0.37 -22.53
C PRO A 156 2.24 -1.13 -22.97
N GLY A 157 2.01 -1.21 -24.29
CA GLY A 157 0.87 -1.93 -24.86
C GLY A 157 -0.50 -1.25 -24.71
N ALA A 158 -0.54 -0.05 -24.11
CA ALA A 158 -1.77 0.73 -24.05
C ALA A 158 -2.23 1.18 -25.45
N PRO A 159 -3.55 1.28 -25.70
CA PRO A 159 -4.07 1.85 -26.95
C PRO A 159 -3.63 3.31 -27.11
N MET A 160 -3.58 3.78 -28.36
CA MET A 160 -3.38 5.19 -28.66
C MET A 160 -4.59 6.00 -28.18
N ILE A 161 -4.32 7.07 -27.43
CA ILE A 161 -5.32 7.98 -26.86
C ILE A 161 -4.82 9.40 -27.15
N GLU A 162 -5.49 10.14 -28.02
CA GLU A 162 -5.14 11.51 -28.40
C GLU A 162 -6.05 12.52 -27.71
N SER A 163 -7.27 12.12 -27.38
CA SER A 163 -8.29 12.89 -26.68
C SER A 163 -8.93 12.08 -25.54
N LEU A 164 -9.58 12.76 -24.59
CA LEU A 164 -10.34 12.07 -23.53
C LEU A 164 -11.52 11.28 -24.08
N ASP A 165 -11.98 11.62 -25.29
CA ASP A 165 -13.06 10.92 -25.96
C ASP A 165 -12.63 9.54 -26.50
N ASP A 166 -11.34 9.32 -26.72
CA ASP A 166 -10.79 8.02 -27.14
C ASP A 166 -10.79 6.99 -25.99
N LEU A 167 -11.09 7.42 -24.76
CA LEU A 167 -11.27 6.53 -23.61
C LEU A 167 -12.60 5.75 -23.66
N ALA A 168 -13.53 6.11 -24.55
CA ALA A 168 -14.79 5.39 -24.70
C ALA A 168 -14.55 3.89 -24.99
N GLY A 169 -15.09 3.02 -24.12
CA GLY A 169 -14.90 1.57 -24.20
C GLY A 169 -13.48 1.09 -23.91
N LYS A 170 -12.56 1.97 -23.46
CA LYS A 170 -11.20 1.59 -23.05
C LYS A 170 -11.15 1.31 -21.56
N THR A 171 -10.23 0.44 -21.17
CA THR A 171 -9.99 0.12 -19.77
C THR A 171 -9.12 1.18 -19.12
N VAL A 172 -9.58 1.72 -17.99
CA VAL A 172 -8.78 2.60 -17.12
C VAL A 172 -8.84 2.06 -15.70
N HIS A 173 -7.67 1.91 -15.09
CA HIS A 173 -7.54 1.37 -13.74
C HIS A 173 -7.49 2.49 -12.72
N THR A 174 -8.26 2.37 -11.65
CA THR A 174 -8.32 3.40 -10.60
C THR A 174 -8.65 2.79 -9.24
N ARG A 175 -8.30 3.49 -8.16
CA ARG A 175 -8.70 3.12 -6.80
C ARG A 175 -10.06 3.74 -6.48
N PRO A 176 -11.04 2.96 -5.97
CA PRO A 176 -12.37 3.48 -5.67
C PRO A 176 -12.37 4.72 -4.75
N SER A 177 -11.49 4.75 -3.73
CA SER A 177 -11.43 5.87 -2.78
C SER A 177 -10.82 7.17 -3.33
N SER A 178 -10.23 7.14 -4.53
CA SER A 178 -9.51 8.28 -5.12
C SER A 178 -10.47 9.31 -5.73
N SER A 179 -10.07 10.58 -5.79
CA SER A 179 -10.82 11.58 -6.58
C SER A 179 -10.79 11.25 -8.07
N TYR A 180 -9.76 10.51 -8.51
CA TYR A 180 -9.59 10.06 -9.88
C TYR A 180 -10.72 9.14 -10.34
N HIS A 181 -11.24 8.30 -9.44
CA HIS A 181 -12.40 7.45 -9.73
C HIS A 181 -13.64 8.29 -10.02
N ALA A 182 -13.93 9.29 -9.19
CA ALA A 182 -15.04 10.21 -9.42
C ALA A 182 -14.89 10.99 -10.75
N SER A 183 -13.68 11.46 -11.07
CA SER A 183 -13.42 12.14 -12.34
C SER A 183 -13.59 11.21 -13.56
N LEU A 184 -13.22 9.94 -13.44
CA LEU A 184 -13.45 8.93 -14.49
C LEU A 184 -14.93 8.60 -14.66
N ILE A 185 -15.71 8.48 -13.57
CA ILE A 185 -17.17 8.30 -13.63
C ILE A 185 -17.81 9.46 -14.37
N ALA A 186 -17.51 10.71 -13.96
CA ALA A 186 -18.07 11.90 -14.61
C ALA A 186 -17.71 11.97 -16.10
N LEU A 187 -16.49 11.59 -16.47
CA LEU A 187 -16.08 11.49 -17.87
C LEU A 187 -16.85 10.39 -18.61
N SER A 188 -17.01 9.21 -18.02
CA SER A 188 -17.77 8.11 -18.62
C SER A 188 -19.23 8.48 -18.84
N GLU A 189 -19.88 9.11 -17.86
CA GLU A 189 -21.26 9.60 -17.97
C GLU A 189 -21.40 10.62 -19.10
N ARG A 190 -20.46 11.56 -19.23
CA ARG A 190 -20.41 12.51 -20.35
C ARG A 190 -20.30 11.79 -21.71
N LEU A 191 -19.46 10.76 -21.81
CA LEU A 191 -19.28 10.00 -23.04
C LEU A 191 -20.56 9.22 -23.40
N GLN A 192 -21.20 8.60 -22.41
CA GLN A 192 -22.47 7.89 -22.60
C GLN A 192 -23.59 8.82 -23.03
N ALA A 193 -23.68 10.02 -22.44
CA ALA A 193 -24.62 11.06 -22.87
C ALA A 193 -24.38 11.51 -24.33
N ALA A 194 -23.14 11.41 -24.81
CA ALA A 194 -22.77 11.67 -26.21
C ALA A 194 -22.91 10.44 -27.13
N GLY A 195 -23.55 9.36 -26.67
CA GLY A 195 -23.77 8.13 -27.46
C GLY A 195 -22.53 7.24 -27.62
N LYS A 196 -21.46 7.49 -26.86
CA LYS A 196 -20.24 6.68 -26.86
C LYS A 196 -20.30 5.58 -25.79
N PRO A 197 -19.55 4.47 -25.95
CA PRO A 197 -19.45 3.46 -24.90
C PRO A 197 -18.88 4.02 -23.60
N ALA A 198 -19.36 3.48 -22.47
CA ALA A 198 -18.81 3.78 -21.15
C ALA A 198 -17.31 3.43 -21.08
N ILE A 199 -16.57 4.13 -20.22
CA ILE A 199 -15.20 3.74 -19.88
C ILE A 199 -15.28 2.45 -19.06
N ASP A 200 -14.45 1.45 -19.39
CA ASP A 200 -14.29 0.25 -18.57
C ASP A 200 -13.41 0.56 -17.36
N ILE A 201 -14.02 1.13 -16.31
CA ILE A 201 -13.32 1.54 -15.10
C ILE A 201 -13.08 0.31 -14.22
N VAL A 202 -11.84 -0.16 -14.16
CA VAL A 202 -11.46 -1.36 -13.42
C VAL A 202 -10.83 -0.99 -12.08
N ALA A 203 -11.44 -1.46 -11.00
CA ALA A 203 -10.98 -1.16 -9.65
C ALA A 203 -9.64 -1.84 -9.33
N VAL A 204 -8.75 -1.07 -8.69
CA VAL A 204 -7.52 -1.55 -8.05
C VAL A 204 -7.68 -1.40 -6.53
N PRO A 205 -7.21 -2.34 -5.69
CA PRO A 205 -7.39 -2.27 -4.24
C PRO A 205 -6.83 -0.99 -3.61
N ASP A 206 -7.56 -0.42 -2.64
CA ASP A 206 -7.16 0.79 -1.90
C ASP A 206 -5.91 0.62 -1.01
N ALA A 207 -5.39 -0.61 -0.90
CA ALA A 207 -4.11 -0.90 -0.25
C ALA A 207 -2.88 -0.51 -1.10
N LEU A 208 -3.05 -0.41 -2.42
CA LEU A 208 -2.00 0.05 -3.34
C LEU A 208 -2.01 1.57 -3.43
N GLU A 209 -0.84 2.19 -3.54
CA GLU A 209 -0.74 3.64 -3.74
C GLU A 209 -0.52 4.02 -5.21
N ASP A 210 -0.53 5.31 -5.53
CA ASP A 210 -0.28 5.81 -6.89
C ASP A 210 1.06 5.32 -7.41
N GLU A 211 2.07 5.31 -6.54
CA GLU A 211 3.41 4.81 -6.80
C GLU A 211 3.43 3.33 -7.18
N ASP A 212 2.60 2.52 -6.51
CA ASP A 212 2.47 1.09 -6.79
C ASP A 212 1.78 0.87 -8.14
N MET A 213 0.73 1.64 -8.42
CA MET A 213 0.04 1.61 -9.72
C MET A 213 0.92 2.11 -10.86
N MET A 214 1.75 3.12 -10.64
CA MET A 214 2.71 3.61 -11.63
C MET A 214 3.80 2.57 -11.92
N GLU A 215 4.30 1.84 -10.92
CA GLU A 215 5.22 0.73 -11.17
C GLU A 215 4.57 -0.40 -11.98
N MET A 216 3.30 -0.72 -11.67
CA MET A 216 2.52 -1.69 -12.43
C MET A 216 2.30 -1.22 -13.88
N LEU A 217 1.96 0.06 -14.07
CA LEU A 217 1.82 0.69 -15.38
C LEU A 217 3.13 0.62 -16.18
N ASN A 218 4.26 0.97 -15.56
CA ASN A 218 5.58 0.89 -16.21
C ASN A 218 5.91 -0.55 -16.65
N ALA A 219 5.55 -1.54 -15.83
CA ALA A 219 5.78 -2.94 -16.13
C ALA A 219 4.78 -3.51 -17.16
N GLY A 220 3.81 -2.73 -17.66
CA GLY A 220 2.79 -3.20 -18.61
C GLY A 220 1.62 -3.95 -17.96
N LEU A 221 1.52 -3.95 -16.63
CA LEU A 221 0.49 -4.67 -15.87
C LEU A 221 -0.84 -3.94 -15.81
N LEU A 222 -0.80 -2.62 -16.04
CA LEU A 222 -1.96 -1.76 -16.21
C LEU A 222 -1.79 -1.02 -17.54
N GLN A 223 -2.87 -0.75 -18.24
CA GLN A 223 -2.82 -0.04 -19.52
C GLN A 223 -2.89 1.47 -19.35
N ALA A 224 -3.85 1.94 -18.57
CA ALA A 224 -4.07 3.35 -18.29
C ALA A 224 -4.47 3.58 -16.84
N ILE A 225 -3.98 4.66 -16.23
CA ILE A 225 -4.34 5.13 -14.89
C ILE A 225 -4.47 6.65 -14.89
N VAL A 226 -5.00 7.21 -13.81
CA VAL A 226 -5.06 8.66 -13.58
C VAL A 226 -4.28 8.99 -12.31
N VAL A 227 -3.42 10.01 -12.37
CA VAL A 227 -2.55 10.44 -11.24
C VAL A 227 -2.40 11.96 -11.26
N ASP A 228 -2.28 12.57 -10.08
CA ASP A 228 -1.96 14.00 -9.98
C ASP A 228 -0.60 14.33 -10.63
N ASP A 229 -0.57 15.43 -11.38
CA ASP A 229 0.54 15.84 -12.23
C ASP A 229 1.89 15.92 -11.50
N TRP A 230 1.90 16.49 -10.29
CA TRP A 230 3.13 16.60 -9.50
C TRP A 230 3.72 15.22 -9.18
N LYS A 231 2.89 14.23 -8.87
CA LYS A 231 3.35 12.88 -8.53
C LYS A 231 3.76 12.13 -9.80
N ALA A 232 2.97 12.25 -10.86
CA ALA A 232 3.26 11.68 -12.17
C ALA A 232 4.65 12.11 -12.67
N LYS A 233 4.94 13.42 -12.65
CA LYS A 233 6.20 14.01 -13.12
C LYS A 233 7.43 13.59 -12.31
N ILE A 234 7.25 13.22 -11.04
CA ILE A 234 8.34 12.73 -10.19
C ILE A 234 8.66 11.28 -10.53
N TRP A 235 7.63 10.44 -10.52
CA TRP A 235 7.80 9.00 -10.64
C TRP A 235 8.16 8.58 -12.07
N ALA A 236 7.69 9.30 -13.10
CA ALA A 236 8.09 9.06 -14.48
C ALA A 236 9.60 9.23 -14.73
N GLN A 237 10.33 9.98 -13.88
CA GLN A 237 11.80 10.11 -13.99
C GLN A 237 12.54 8.80 -13.67
N ILE A 238 11.90 7.87 -12.97
CA ILE A 238 12.45 6.57 -12.59
C ILE A 238 11.65 5.39 -13.14
N LEU A 239 10.59 5.68 -13.89
CA LEU A 239 9.69 4.73 -14.55
C LEU A 239 9.64 5.10 -16.05
N PRO A 240 10.67 4.71 -16.83
CA PRO A 240 10.92 5.23 -18.17
C PRO A 240 9.89 4.77 -19.21
N ASP A 241 9.10 3.75 -18.92
CA ASP A 241 8.14 3.16 -19.85
C ASP A 241 6.73 3.79 -19.72
N ILE A 242 6.57 4.78 -18.83
CA ILE A 242 5.32 5.53 -18.65
C ILE A 242 5.25 6.71 -19.60
N LYS A 243 4.11 6.87 -20.26
CA LYS A 243 3.75 8.09 -21.01
C LYS A 243 2.77 8.93 -20.19
N ILE A 244 3.15 10.17 -19.89
CA ILE A 244 2.26 11.18 -19.31
C ILE A 244 1.59 11.95 -20.46
N HIS A 245 0.27 12.07 -20.43
CA HIS A 245 -0.48 12.88 -21.40
C HIS A 245 -0.89 14.21 -20.76
N GLU A 246 -0.02 15.21 -20.85
CA GLU A 246 -0.25 16.52 -20.19
C GLU A 246 -1.50 17.27 -20.69
N GLN A 247 -1.93 16.97 -21.91
CA GLN A 247 -3.13 17.52 -22.53
C GLN A 247 -4.43 16.79 -22.11
N LEU A 248 -4.33 15.58 -21.56
CA LEU A 248 -5.48 14.75 -21.18
C LEU A 248 -5.77 14.93 -19.69
N VAL A 249 -6.39 16.07 -19.38
CA VAL A 249 -6.69 16.52 -18.01
C VAL A 249 -8.13 16.15 -17.64
N LEU A 250 -8.31 15.24 -16.68
CA LEU A 250 -9.64 14.83 -16.20
C LEU A 250 -10.21 15.82 -15.18
N ARG A 251 -9.34 16.46 -14.41
CA ARG A 251 -9.67 17.55 -13.49
C ARG A 251 -8.56 18.58 -13.55
N ASP A 252 -8.95 19.82 -13.81
CA ASP A 252 -8.05 20.96 -13.70
C ASP A 252 -8.28 21.67 -12.36
N ALA A 253 -7.21 22.27 -11.83
CA ALA A 253 -7.22 23.06 -10.60
C ALA A 253 -7.81 22.35 -9.36
N GLY A 254 -7.57 21.04 -9.20
CA GLY A 254 -7.94 20.32 -7.98
C GLY A 254 -7.25 20.91 -6.75
N LEU A 255 -8.03 21.28 -5.73
CA LEU A 255 -7.49 21.83 -4.48
C LEU A 255 -7.16 20.71 -3.50
N ILE A 256 -5.86 20.51 -3.25
CA ILE A 256 -5.39 19.59 -2.22
C ILE A 256 -5.44 20.27 -0.86
N GLY A 257 -6.01 19.58 0.13
CA GLY A 257 -6.11 20.08 1.49
C GLY A 257 -5.94 19.01 2.55
N TRP A 258 -5.82 19.47 3.79
CA TRP A 258 -5.90 18.62 4.97
C TRP A 258 -7.36 18.50 5.38
N ALA A 259 -7.84 17.28 5.55
CA ALA A 259 -9.21 17.03 5.97
C ALA A 259 -9.30 16.99 7.51
N MET A 260 -10.44 17.40 8.04
CA MET A 260 -10.78 17.35 9.47
C MET A 260 -12.29 17.13 9.62
N ARG A 261 -12.75 16.77 10.82
CA ARG A 261 -14.20 16.69 11.07
C ARG A 261 -14.88 18.02 10.78
N LYS A 262 -16.16 17.96 10.40
CA LYS A 262 -16.99 19.15 10.30
C LYS A 262 -17.00 19.94 11.60
N ASP A 263 -17.29 21.23 11.49
CA ASP A 263 -17.45 22.14 12.62
C ASP A 263 -16.16 22.24 13.47
N SER A 264 -15.01 22.26 12.80
CA SER A 264 -13.67 22.45 13.41
C SER A 264 -13.01 23.77 12.96
N PRO A 265 -13.67 24.94 13.10
CA PRO A 265 -13.23 26.20 12.48
C PRO A 265 -11.87 26.69 13.02
N ARG A 266 -11.61 26.50 14.31
CA ARG A 266 -10.33 26.86 14.95
C ARG A 266 -9.18 26.04 14.39
N LEU A 267 -9.34 24.72 14.28
CA LEU A 267 -8.33 23.83 13.70
C LEU A 267 -8.07 24.19 12.22
N LYS A 268 -9.14 24.43 11.45
CA LYS A 268 -9.04 24.85 10.05
C LYS A 268 -8.23 26.14 9.90
N ALA A 269 -8.53 27.16 10.71
CA ALA A 269 -7.80 28.43 10.68
C ALA A 269 -6.30 28.26 10.98
N GLU A 270 -5.95 27.42 11.96
CA GLU A 270 -4.54 27.14 12.30
C GLU A 270 -3.78 26.43 11.18
N ILE A 271 -4.42 25.49 10.48
CA ILE A 271 -3.81 24.80 9.34
C ILE A 271 -3.63 25.76 8.16
N LEU A 272 -4.64 26.58 7.86
CA LEU A 272 -4.55 27.58 6.78
C LEU A 272 -3.45 28.61 7.03
N GLU A 273 -3.37 29.17 8.25
CA GLU A 273 -2.32 30.12 8.62
C GLU A 273 -0.92 29.48 8.52
N PHE A 274 -0.78 28.22 8.95
CA PHE A 274 0.46 27.46 8.81
C PHE A 274 0.86 27.31 7.33
N HIS A 275 -0.08 26.95 6.46
CA HIS A 275 0.16 26.80 5.03
C HIS A 275 0.68 28.10 4.40
N GLU A 276 0.00 29.22 4.65
CA GLU A 276 0.38 30.54 4.12
C GLU A 276 1.77 30.97 4.61
N LYS A 277 2.04 30.85 5.92
CA LYS A 277 3.26 31.40 6.52
C LYS A 277 4.50 30.52 6.33
N LYS A 278 4.36 29.21 6.11
CA LYS A 278 5.50 28.26 6.17
C LYS A 278 5.70 27.38 4.94
N LEU A 279 4.64 26.92 4.29
CA LEU A 279 4.76 25.98 3.16
C LEU A 279 5.02 26.70 1.84
N VAL A 280 4.24 27.74 1.54
CA VAL A 280 4.36 28.51 0.29
C VAL A 280 5.60 29.41 0.31
N SER A 281 5.89 30.06 1.45
CA SER A 281 6.96 31.07 1.56
C SER A 281 8.40 30.52 1.49
N LYS A 282 8.60 29.19 1.53
CA LYS A 282 9.94 28.59 1.65
C LYS A 282 10.37 27.65 0.52
N GLY A 283 9.55 27.42 -0.51
CA GLY A 283 9.92 26.54 -1.64
C GLY A 283 10.29 25.10 -1.24
N VAL A 284 9.79 24.63 -0.09
CA VAL A 284 10.21 23.37 0.54
C VAL A 284 9.72 22.15 -0.24
N THR A 285 8.54 22.25 -0.87
CA THR A 285 7.92 21.13 -1.59
C THR A 285 8.73 20.67 -2.81
N PRO A 286 9.16 21.54 -3.75
CA PRO A 286 10.04 21.13 -4.85
C PRO A 286 11.38 20.54 -4.41
N TYR A 287 11.99 21.08 -3.34
CA TYR A 287 13.24 20.57 -2.79
C TYR A 287 13.09 19.15 -2.22
N ARG A 288 12.02 18.90 -1.45
CA ARG A 288 11.72 17.57 -0.89
C ARG A 288 11.48 16.54 -1.99
N ILE A 289 10.72 16.93 -3.00
CA ILE A 289 10.45 16.15 -4.21
C ILE A 289 11.75 15.71 -4.90
N GLN A 290 12.70 16.62 -5.11
CA GLN A 290 13.99 16.30 -5.75
C GLN A 290 14.83 15.30 -4.93
N LYS A 291 14.71 15.33 -3.59
CA LYS A 291 15.44 14.42 -2.68
C LYS A 291 14.88 13.00 -2.68
N MET A 292 13.65 12.77 -3.16
CA MET A 292 13.01 11.44 -3.19
C MET A 292 13.62 10.47 -4.22
N LYS A 293 14.64 10.89 -4.97
CA LYS A 293 15.35 10.07 -5.96
C LYS A 293 16.23 9.01 -5.30
N ARG A 294 15.69 7.84 -4.99
CA ARG A 294 16.49 6.63 -4.70
C ARG A 294 15.83 5.35 -5.22
N GLY A 295 16.70 4.45 -5.70
CA GLY A 295 16.43 3.19 -6.41
C GLY A 295 15.10 2.51 -6.13
N VAL A 296 14.19 2.61 -7.10
CA VAL A 296 13.07 1.70 -7.26
C VAL A 296 13.57 0.49 -8.04
N ALA A 297 13.47 -0.71 -7.46
CA ALA A 297 13.73 -1.93 -8.20
C ALA A 297 12.64 -2.10 -9.27
N ARG A 298 13.04 -2.28 -10.54
CA ARG A 298 12.10 -2.45 -11.65
C ARG A 298 11.27 -3.73 -11.44
N LEU A 299 9.95 -3.60 -11.38
CA LEU A 299 9.04 -4.75 -11.46
C LEU A 299 9.16 -5.42 -12.83
N ALA A 300 9.12 -6.74 -12.86
CA ALA A 300 9.04 -7.51 -14.10
C ALA A 300 7.57 -7.71 -14.49
N ASP A 301 7.31 -8.02 -15.76
CA ASP A 301 5.97 -8.33 -16.24
C ASP A 301 5.65 -9.83 -16.07
N PRO A 302 4.77 -10.25 -15.12
CA PRO A 302 4.32 -11.64 -15.01
C PRO A 302 3.38 -12.13 -16.12
N THR A 303 2.93 -11.25 -17.02
CA THR A 303 1.92 -11.54 -18.04
C THR A 303 2.47 -11.49 -19.47
N GLY A 304 3.76 -11.24 -19.64
CA GLY A 304 4.45 -11.42 -20.92
C GLY A 304 4.29 -12.85 -21.45
N GLU A 305 4.37 -13.04 -22.77
CA GLU A 305 3.99 -14.31 -23.41
C GLU A 305 4.68 -15.55 -22.81
N ALA A 306 5.99 -15.47 -22.54
CA ALA A 306 6.76 -16.58 -21.98
C ALA A 306 6.42 -16.83 -20.49
N GLU A 307 6.24 -15.76 -19.72
CA GLU A 307 5.82 -15.79 -18.32
C GLU A 307 4.41 -16.36 -18.18
N TRP A 308 3.49 -15.93 -19.04
CA TRP A 308 2.11 -16.40 -19.07
C TRP A 308 2.03 -17.89 -19.41
N LYS A 309 2.81 -18.37 -20.37
CA LYS A 309 2.92 -19.82 -20.67
C LYS A 309 3.40 -20.62 -19.45
N ARG A 310 4.33 -20.09 -18.65
CA ARG A 310 4.77 -20.76 -17.40
C ARG A 310 3.66 -20.75 -16.35
N PHE A 311 2.92 -19.65 -16.24
CA PHE A 311 1.75 -19.56 -15.36
C PHE A 311 0.67 -20.58 -15.77
N GLU A 312 0.27 -20.63 -17.04
CA GLU A 312 -0.72 -21.59 -17.55
C GLU A 312 -0.30 -23.05 -17.32
N ALA A 313 0.99 -23.36 -17.50
CA ALA A 313 1.52 -24.70 -17.27
C ALA A 313 1.53 -25.13 -15.79
N THR A 314 1.37 -24.19 -14.84
CA THR A 314 1.52 -24.46 -13.40
C THR A 314 0.29 -24.08 -12.56
N ILE A 315 -0.68 -23.34 -13.11
CA ILE A 315 -1.83 -22.83 -12.36
C ILE A 315 -2.67 -23.94 -11.72
N GLU A 316 -2.81 -25.11 -12.35
CA GLU A 316 -3.54 -26.23 -11.73
C GLU A 316 -2.84 -26.75 -10.46
N LEU A 317 -1.50 -26.74 -10.43
CA LEU A 317 -0.75 -27.12 -9.22
C LEU A 317 -0.96 -26.09 -8.10
N PHE A 318 -0.96 -24.81 -8.44
CA PHE A 318 -1.28 -23.76 -7.49
C PHE A 318 -2.73 -23.84 -7.00
N ARG A 319 -3.68 -24.26 -7.84
CA ARG A 319 -5.08 -24.50 -7.44
C ARG A 319 -5.22 -25.68 -6.50
N GLU A 320 -4.59 -26.80 -6.83
CA GLU A 320 -4.61 -28.00 -6.00
C GLU A 320 -4.05 -27.72 -4.61
N TYR A 321 -2.82 -27.20 -4.54
CA TYR A 321 -2.16 -26.97 -3.26
C TYR A 321 -2.67 -25.72 -2.54
N GLY A 322 -3.14 -24.71 -3.27
CA GLY A 322 -3.86 -23.57 -2.70
C GLY A 322 -5.14 -24.02 -2.01
N GLY A 323 -5.98 -24.80 -2.69
CA GLY A 323 -7.19 -25.38 -2.12
C GLY A 323 -6.90 -26.28 -0.92
N ARG A 324 -5.88 -27.13 -1.01
CA ARG A 324 -5.47 -28.04 0.08
C ARG A 324 -5.03 -27.31 1.35
N TYR A 325 -4.42 -26.14 1.22
CA TYR A 325 -3.78 -25.44 2.35
C TYR A 325 -4.44 -24.10 2.74
N GLY A 326 -5.53 -23.74 2.06
CA GLY A 326 -6.32 -22.55 2.32
C GLY A 326 -5.64 -21.26 1.86
N PHE A 327 -5.11 -21.25 0.64
CA PHE A 327 -4.51 -20.08 0.01
C PHE A 327 -5.08 -19.84 -1.38
N ASP A 328 -5.23 -18.57 -1.76
CA ASP A 328 -5.62 -18.20 -3.11
C ASP A 328 -4.55 -18.66 -4.13
N PRO A 329 -4.95 -19.38 -5.20
CA PRO A 329 -4.02 -19.91 -6.19
C PRO A 329 -3.21 -18.84 -6.93
N LEU A 330 -3.83 -17.69 -7.24
CA LEU A 330 -3.15 -16.59 -7.92
C LEU A 330 -2.15 -15.89 -6.98
N MET A 331 -2.45 -15.82 -5.69
CA MET A 331 -1.50 -15.35 -4.70
C MET A 331 -0.29 -16.28 -4.57
N LEU A 332 -0.49 -17.60 -4.57
CA LEU A 332 0.63 -18.56 -4.57
C LEU A 332 1.46 -18.45 -5.86
N ALA A 333 0.81 -18.33 -7.02
CA ALA A 333 1.50 -18.13 -8.29
C ALA A 333 2.31 -16.81 -8.28
N ALA A 334 1.75 -15.73 -7.72
CA ALA A 334 2.42 -14.46 -7.55
C ALA A 334 3.66 -14.55 -6.66
N GLN A 335 3.60 -15.34 -5.58
CA GLN A 335 4.79 -15.63 -4.78
C GLN A 335 5.83 -16.43 -5.58
N GLY A 336 5.42 -17.50 -6.26
CA GLY A 336 6.33 -18.26 -7.13
C GLY A 336 6.99 -17.39 -8.22
N TYR A 337 6.26 -16.38 -8.72
CA TYR A 337 6.81 -15.40 -9.64
C TYR A 337 7.83 -14.48 -8.97
N GLN A 338 7.55 -13.96 -7.77
CA GLN A 338 8.50 -13.17 -7.00
C GLN A 338 9.79 -13.96 -6.66
N GLU A 339 9.66 -15.25 -6.38
CA GLU A 339 10.77 -16.11 -5.98
C GLU A 339 11.67 -16.51 -7.16
N SER A 340 11.08 -16.86 -8.30
CA SER A 340 11.83 -17.46 -9.41
C SER A 340 11.35 -17.06 -10.81
N ARG A 341 10.27 -16.28 -10.92
CA ARG A 341 9.49 -16.07 -12.15
C ARG A 341 8.83 -17.37 -12.66
N ILE A 342 8.41 -18.23 -11.73
CA ILE A 342 7.83 -19.56 -11.99
C ILE A 342 8.81 -20.42 -12.82
N ASP A 343 10.12 -20.29 -12.58
CA ASP A 343 11.15 -21.03 -13.28
C ASP A 343 11.73 -22.12 -12.36
N GLN A 344 11.28 -23.36 -12.60
CA GLN A 344 11.70 -24.54 -11.83
C GLN A 344 13.21 -24.85 -11.96
N THR A 345 13.89 -24.29 -12.97
CA THR A 345 15.33 -24.47 -13.14
C THR A 345 16.15 -23.57 -12.22
N LYS A 346 15.54 -22.54 -11.59
CA LYS A 346 16.27 -21.60 -10.74
C LYS A 346 16.89 -22.27 -9.53
N ARG A 347 18.13 -21.90 -9.26
CA ARG A 347 18.89 -22.25 -8.05
C ARG A 347 19.45 -20.97 -7.46
N SER A 348 19.13 -20.74 -6.20
CA SER A 348 19.73 -19.66 -5.43
C SER A 348 21.16 -20.04 -5.02
N PRO A 349 22.11 -19.10 -4.95
CA PRO A 349 23.46 -19.40 -4.49
C PRO A 349 23.60 -19.96 -3.04
N VAL A 350 22.58 -19.87 -2.17
CA VAL A 350 22.57 -20.58 -0.85
C VAL A 350 21.82 -21.91 -0.92
N GLY A 351 21.40 -22.34 -2.10
CA GLY A 351 20.85 -23.67 -2.32
C GLY A 351 19.32 -23.76 -2.33
N ALA A 352 18.59 -22.64 -2.33
CA ALA A 352 17.14 -22.66 -2.56
C ALA A 352 16.82 -23.10 -4.01
N ILE A 353 15.75 -23.89 -4.17
CA ILE A 353 15.45 -24.61 -5.42
C ILE A 353 14.07 -24.21 -5.97
N GLY A 354 14.00 -23.98 -7.27
CA GLY A 354 12.79 -24.07 -8.08
C GLY A 354 11.79 -22.93 -7.89
N ILE A 355 10.55 -23.20 -8.26
CA ILE A 355 9.48 -22.20 -8.38
C ILE A 355 9.29 -21.37 -7.10
N MET A 356 9.23 -22.04 -5.95
CA MET A 356 8.98 -21.46 -4.64
C MET A 356 10.27 -21.22 -3.85
N GLN A 357 11.45 -21.40 -4.46
CA GLN A 357 12.77 -21.22 -3.82
C GLN A 357 12.89 -21.96 -2.47
N ILE A 358 12.62 -23.26 -2.48
CA ILE A 358 12.58 -24.09 -1.27
C ILE A 358 13.96 -24.64 -0.94
N MET A 359 14.34 -24.56 0.35
CA MET A 359 15.56 -25.18 0.85
C MET A 359 15.40 -26.71 0.94
N PRO A 360 16.42 -27.51 0.55
CA PRO A 360 16.37 -28.97 0.64
C PRO A 360 16.05 -29.50 2.05
N ALA A 361 16.58 -28.85 3.10
CA ALA A 361 16.28 -29.21 4.48
C ALA A 361 14.80 -29.00 4.82
N THR A 362 14.22 -27.86 4.42
CA THR A 362 12.79 -27.58 4.58
C THR A 362 11.94 -28.61 3.86
N ALA A 363 12.29 -28.98 2.63
CA ALA A 363 11.57 -30.00 1.88
C ALA A 363 11.61 -31.39 2.55
N LYS A 364 12.77 -31.77 3.08
CA LYS A 364 12.93 -33.03 3.82
C LYS A 364 12.02 -33.10 5.04
N GLU A 365 11.92 -32.02 5.81
CA GLU A 365 10.99 -31.95 6.95
C GLU A 365 9.52 -32.00 6.55
N LEU A 366 9.20 -31.49 5.36
CA LEU A 366 7.83 -31.42 4.87
C LEU A 366 7.35 -32.70 4.21
N ASP A 367 8.24 -33.63 3.86
CA ASP A 367 7.91 -34.91 3.24
C ASP A 367 6.98 -34.74 2.01
N VAL A 368 7.51 -34.07 0.98
CA VAL A 368 6.79 -33.65 -0.24
C VAL A 368 7.42 -34.21 -1.52
N GLY A 369 8.33 -35.17 -1.39
CA GLY A 369 9.04 -35.76 -2.53
C GLY A 369 10.17 -34.88 -3.09
N ASP A 370 10.50 -35.09 -4.37
CA ASP A 370 11.63 -34.44 -5.03
C ASP A 370 11.31 -33.02 -5.51
N ILE A 371 11.71 -32.02 -4.72
CA ILE A 371 11.51 -30.59 -5.02
C ILE A 371 12.26 -30.07 -6.25
N LYS A 372 13.06 -30.90 -6.94
CA LYS A 372 13.55 -30.58 -8.29
C LYS A 372 12.44 -30.65 -9.34
N LYS A 373 11.32 -31.32 -9.05
CA LYS A 373 10.10 -31.31 -9.86
C LYS A 373 9.17 -30.17 -9.43
N ALA A 374 8.46 -29.57 -10.40
CA ALA A 374 7.61 -28.39 -10.17
C ALA A 374 6.50 -28.65 -9.15
N GLU A 375 5.79 -29.78 -9.28
CA GLU A 375 4.71 -30.17 -8.38
C GLU A 375 5.17 -30.26 -6.91
N ALA A 376 6.19 -31.07 -6.62
CA ALA A 376 6.74 -31.20 -5.28
C ALA A 376 7.27 -29.86 -4.73
N ASN A 377 7.79 -28.99 -5.59
CA ASN A 377 8.27 -27.66 -5.20
C ASN A 377 7.13 -26.71 -4.81
N ILE A 378 6.06 -26.66 -5.62
CA ILE A 378 4.86 -25.87 -5.34
C ILE A 378 4.15 -26.41 -4.09
N HIS A 379 4.03 -27.74 -3.98
CA HIS A 379 3.52 -28.41 -2.79
C HIS A 379 4.30 -27.99 -1.54
N ALA A 380 5.63 -28.06 -1.60
CA ALA A 380 6.51 -27.67 -0.50
C ALA A 380 6.27 -26.21 -0.07
N GLY A 381 6.18 -25.28 -1.02
CA GLY A 381 5.91 -23.86 -0.73
C GLY A 381 4.57 -23.65 -0.02
N ALA A 382 3.49 -24.19 -0.58
CA ALA A 382 2.15 -24.06 0.02
C ALA A 382 2.06 -24.74 1.40
N LYS A 383 2.62 -25.96 1.54
CA LYS A 383 2.67 -26.69 2.81
C LYS A 383 3.51 -25.96 3.85
N TYR A 384 4.63 -25.35 3.44
CA TYR A 384 5.47 -24.55 4.34
C TYR A 384 4.75 -23.32 4.85
N MET A 385 4.12 -22.54 3.96
CA MET A 385 3.29 -21.39 4.36
C MET A 385 2.19 -21.81 5.33
N HIS A 386 1.50 -22.93 5.05
CA HIS A 386 0.48 -23.46 5.94
C HIS A 386 1.06 -23.77 7.32
N ARG A 387 2.21 -24.45 7.38
CA ARG A 387 2.95 -24.75 8.62
C ARG A 387 3.32 -23.49 9.39
N LEU A 388 3.72 -22.41 8.71
CA LEU A 388 3.99 -21.13 9.35
C LEU A 388 2.72 -20.60 10.03
N MET A 389 1.59 -20.59 9.31
CA MET A 389 0.33 -20.09 9.84
C MET A 389 -0.19 -20.91 11.01
N THR A 390 -0.22 -22.24 10.89
CA THR A 390 -0.77 -23.13 11.93
C THR A 390 0.13 -23.30 13.15
N ARG A 391 1.44 -23.09 13.03
CA ARG A 391 2.37 -23.19 14.17
C ARG A 391 2.54 -21.87 14.93
N TYR A 392 2.54 -20.74 14.23
CA TYR A 392 2.97 -19.47 14.81
C TYR A 392 1.84 -18.45 15.01
N PHE A 393 0.67 -18.66 14.40
CA PHE A 393 -0.43 -17.70 14.40
C PHE A 393 -1.76 -18.35 14.80
N GLN A 394 -1.72 -19.28 15.76
CA GLN A 394 -2.90 -19.98 16.27
C GLN A 394 -3.88 -19.05 16.99
N ASP A 395 -3.38 -17.94 17.53
CA ASP A 395 -4.12 -16.88 18.20
C ASP A 395 -4.76 -15.86 17.25
N ALA A 396 -4.44 -15.94 15.95
CA ALA A 396 -4.89 -14.96 14.97
C ALA A 396 -6.25 -15.32 14.36
N THR A 397 -7.09 -14.31 14.13
CA THR A 397 -8.35 -14.45 13.40
C THR A 397 -8.28 -13.65 12.10
N PHE A 398 -7.58 -14.22 11.12
CA PHE A 398 -7.41 -13.55 9.82
C PHE A 398 -8.72 -13.51 9.03
N SER A 399 -8.99 -12.36 8.42
CA SER A 399 -10.08 -12.16 7.46
C SER A 399 -9.55 -11.92 6.04
N GLY A 400 -10.31 -12.37 5.03
CA GLY A 400 -9.96 -12.21 3.63
C GLY A 400 -8.54 -12.69 3.31
N ASP A 401 -7.79 -11.85 2.60
CA ASP A 401 -6.45 -12.18 2.12
C ASP A 401 -5.36 -12.14 3.21
N ASN A 402 -5.68 -11.66 4.43
CA ASN A 402 -4.67 -11.40 5.45
C ASN A 402 -3.89 -12.66 5.83
N ARG A 403 -4.53 -13.83 5.91
CA ARG A 403 -3.83 -15.09 6.21
C ARG A 403 -2.67 -15.32 5.23
N THR A 404 -2.89 -15.06 3.95
CA THR A 404 -1.88 -15.22 2.89
C THR A 404 -0.80 -14.13 2.98
N LEU A 405 -1.19 -12.87 3.21
CA LEU A 405 -0.26 -11.75 3.36
C LEU A 405 0.70 -11.95 4.56
N PHE A 406 0.18 -12.41 5.69
CA PHE A 406 0.99 -12.78 6.85
C PHE A 406 1.88 -13.99 6.56
N ALA A 407 1.41 -14.96 5.78
CA ALA A 407 2.22 -16.09 5.36
C ALA A 407 3.41 -15.63 4.51
N PHE A 408 3.22 -14.71 3.56
CA PHE A 408 4.31 -14.10 2.79
C PHE A 408 5.31 -13.38 3.68
N ALA A 409 4.82 -12.54 4.59
CA ALA A 409 5.69 -11.82 5.50
C ALA A 409 6.49 -12.77 6.41
N ALA A 410 5.85 -13.82 6.94
CA ALA A 410 6.51 -14.84 7.76
C ALA A 410 7.50 -15.70 6.95
N TYR A 411 7.21 -15.95 5.68
CA TYR A 411 8.10 -16.66 4.76
C TYR A 411 9.40 -15.90 4.53
N ASN A 412 9.32 -14.57 4.39
CA ASN A 412 10.46 -13.70 4.13
C ASN A 412 11.21 -13.27 5.41
N ALA A 413 10.51 -12.70 6.38
CA ALA A 413 11.10 -12.11 7.59
C ALA A 413 11.13 -13.05 8.81
N GLY A 414 10.57 -14.26 8.69
CA GLY A 414 10.53 -15.26 9.75
C GLY A 414 9.35 -15.08 10.71
N PRO A 415 8.66 -16.16 11.11
CA PRO A 415 7.40 -16.08 11.85
C PRO A 415 7.55 -15.50 13.27
N GLY A 416 8.69 -15.71 13.93
CA GLY A 416 8.96 -15.14 15.26
C GLY A 416 8.97 -13.61 15.27
N ASN A 417 9.59 -13.01 14.25
CA ASN A 417 9.58 -11.57 14.05
C ASN A 417 8.15 -11.07 13.82
N LEU A 418 7.38 -11.76 12.97
CA LEU A 418 6.02 -11.33 12.64
C LEU A 418 5.06 -11.44 13.83
N ARG A 419 5.18 -12.45 14.69
CA ARG A 419 4.43 -12.51 15.96
C ARG A 419 4.73 -11.31 16.86
N LYS A 420 6.01 -10.88 16.93
CA LYS A 420 6.40 -9.68 17.67
C LYS A 420 5.78 -8.43 17.05
N MET A 421 5.78 -8.31 15.72
CA MET A 421 5.18 -7.16 15.03
C MET A 421 3.66 -7.10 15.24
N ARG A 422 2.95 -8.23 15.22
CA ARG A 422 1.51 -8.32 15.56
C ARG A 422 1.24 -7.79 16.96
N ARG A 423 2.00 -8.23 17.96
CA ARG A 423 1.85 -7.77 19.34
C ARG A 423 2.08 -6.27 19.47
N LEU A 424 3.15 -5.76 18.88
CA LEU A 424 3.46 -4.33 18.85
C LEU A 424 2.39 -3.51 18.12
N ALA A 425 1.75 -4.07 17.08
CA ALA A 425 0.62 -3.44 16.41
C ALA A 425 -0.59 -3.31 17.36
N ALA A 426 -0.96 -4.39 18.05
CA ALA A 426 -2.04 -4.39 19.04
C ALA A 426 -1.77 -3.41 20.19
N GLU A 427 -0.55 -3.36 20.72
CA GLU A 427 -0.12 -2.40 21.75
C GLU A 427 -0.30 -0.94 21.29
N ARG A 428 -0.26 -0.69 19.97
CA ARG A 428 -0.45 0.61 19.35
C ARG A 428 -1.88 0.87 18.89
N GLY A 429 -2.83 0.01 19.23
CA GLY A 429 -4.22 0.12 18.78
C GLY A 429 -4.42 -0.09 17.28
N LEU A 430 -3.45 -0.72 16.59
CA LEU A 430 -3.60 -1.21 15.22
C LEU A 430 -4.17 -2.63 15.25
N ASP A 431 -4.78 -3.07 14.15
CA ASP A 431 -5.32 -4.41 14.04
C ASP A 431 -4.18 -5.44 13.82
N PRO A 432 -3.93 -6.37 14.76
CA PRO A 432 -2.84 -7.34 14.65
C PRO A 432 -3.10 -8.44 13.60
N ASP A 433 -4.30 -8.53 13.05
CA ASP A 433 -4.70 -9.54 12.06
C ASP A 433 -4.93 -8.94 10.66
N VAL A 434 -4.65 -7.65 10.50
CA VAL A 434 -4.59 -6.96 9.21
C VAL A 434 -3.15 -6.65 8.83
N TRP A 435 -2.76 -6.97 7.60
CA TRP A 435 -1.40 -6.71 7.10
C TRP A 435 -1.23 -5.24 6.70
N PHE A 436 -1.85 -4.85 5.59
CA PHE A 436 -1.67 -3.54 4.99
C PHE A 436 -2.11 -2.44 5.93
N ASN A 437 -1.28 -1.41 6.05
CA ASN A 437 -1.51 -0.27 6.92
C ASN A 437 -1.83 -0.63 8.40
N ASN A 438 -1.46 -1.83 8.87
CA ASN A 438 -1.48 -2.18 10.29
C ASN A 438 -0.14 -2.82 10.69
N VAL A 439 -0.01 -4.15 10.60
CA VAL A 439 1.26 -4.83 10.95
C VAL A 439 2.38 -4.47 9.97
N GLU A 440 2.05 -4.11 8.73
CA GLU A 440 2.99 -3.60 7.73
C GLU A 440 3.81 -2.40 8.23
N ILE A 441 3.20 -1.42 8.90
CA ILE A 441 3.92 -0.23 9.37
C ILE A 441 4.89 -0.60 10.47
N VAL A 442 4.44 -1.40 11.43
CA VAL A 442 5.28 -1.84 12.54
C VAL A 442 6.46 -2.65 12.00
N THR A 443 6.22 -3.46 10.97
CA THR A 443 7.26 -4.20 10.26
C THR A 443 8.24 -3.25 9.56
N ALA A 444 7.78 -2.26 8.81
CA ALA A 444 8.63 -1.25 8.16
C ALA A 444 9.49 -0.46 9.18
N GLU A 445 8.90 -0.10 10.31
CA GLU A 445 9.57 0.61 11.39
C GLU A 445 10.63 -0.24 12.08
N LYS A 446 10.33 -1.51 12.41
CA LYS A 446 11.22 -2.34 13.24
C LYS A 446 12.21 -3.17 12.43
N LEU A 447 11.79 -3.69 11.28
CA LEU A 447 12.58 -4.59 10.44
C LEU A 447 13.10 -3.91 9.16
N GLY A 448 12.51 -2.79 8.76
CA GLY A 448 12.85 -2.06 7.54
C GLY A 448 11.92 -2.39 6.36
N LEU A 449 12.19 -1.79 5.20
CA LEU A 449 11.29 -1.85 4.04
C LEU A 449 11.34 -3.17 3.26
N GLU A 450 12.33 -4.03 3.48
CA GLU A 450 12.50 -5.24 2.65
C GLU A 450 11.31 -6.21 2.77
N PRO A 451 10.84 -6.61 3.98
CA PRO A 451 9.71 -7.53 4.08
C PRO A 451 8.41 -6.92 3.57
N VAL A 452 8.26 -5.60 3.73
CA VAL A 452 7.10 -4.86 3.24
C VAL A 452 7.10 -4.76 1.72
N THR A 453 8.27 -4.49 1.13
CA THR A 453 8.46 -4.49 -0.33
C THR A 453 8.20 -5.87 -0.91
N TYR A 454 8.66 -6.94 -0.25
CA TYR A 454 8.40 -8.32 -0.66
C TYR A 454 6.90 -8.61 -0.75
N VAL A 455 6.14 -8.32 0.31
CA VAL A 455 4.67 -8.55 0.31
C VAL A 455 3.96 -7.66 -0.71
N ARG A 456 4.33 -6.37 -0.82
CA ARG A 456 3.76 -5.45 -1.82
C ARG A 456 4.03 -5.90 -3.25
N ASN A 457 5.23 -6.40 -3.56
CA ASN A 457 5.54 -6.90 -4.90
C ASN A 457 4.72 -8.14 -5.26
N ILE A 458 4.60 -9.10 -4.34
CA ILE A 458 3.72 -10.27 -4.54
C ILE A 458 2.28 -9.82 -4.74
N TYR A 459 1.79 -8.88 -3.94
CA TYR A 459 0.41 -8.40 -4.08
C TYR A 459 0.18 -7.69 -5.42
N LYS A 460 1.15 -6.91 -5.93
CA LYS A 460 1.08 -6.31 -7.28
C LYS A 460 1.03 -7.37 -8.37
N TYR A 461 1.83 -8.44 -8.28
CA TYR A 461 1.75 -9.57 -9.22
C TYR A 461 0.42 -10.32 -9.11
N TYR A 462 -0.12 -10.51 -7.91
CA TYR A 462 -1.45 -11.09 -7.69
C TYR A 462 -2.54 -10.25 -8.37
N VAL A 463 -2.54 -8.93 -8.16
CA VAL A 463 -3.50 -8.03 -8.82
C VAL A 463 -3.36 -8.13 -10.33
N SER A 464 -2.14 -8.14 -10.87
CA SER A 464 -1.91 -8.34 -12.30
C SER A 464 -2.46 -9.67 -12.82
N TYR A 465 -2.18 -10.79 -12.15
CA TYR A 465 -2.72 -12.09 -12.52
C TYR A 465 -4.25 -12.10 -12.49
N LYS A 466 -4.85 -11.56 -11.42
CA LYS A 466 -6.31 -11.47 -11.27
C LYS A 466 -6.94 -10.67 -12.40
N LEU A 467 -6.43 -9.46 -12.67
CA LEU A 467 -6.92 -8.60 -13.74
C LEU A 467 -6.80 -9.28 -15.13
N THR A 468 -5.69 -9.97 -15.37
CA THR A 468 -5.45 -10.66 -16.64
C THR A 468 -6.38 -11.87 -16.80
N VAL A 469 -6.54 -12.70 -15.77
CA VAL A 469 -7.48 -13.84 -15.79
C VAL A 469 -8.90 -13.36 -16.05
N GLU A 470 -9.37 -12.36 -15.28
CA GLU A 470 -10.70 -11.80 -15.46
C GLU A 470 -10.91 -11.23 -16.86
N ALA A 471 -9.90 -10.54 -17.43
CA ALA A 471 -9.96 -10.04 -18.80
C ALA A 471 -10.06 -11.17 -19.84
N HIS A 472 -9.32 -12.26 -19.67
CA HIS A 472 -9.41 -13.44 -20.55
C HIS A 472 -10.78 -14.09 -20.45
N GLU A 473 -11.33 -14.26 -19.25
CA GLU A 473 -12.67 -14.80 -19.04
C GLU A 473 -13.78 -13.92 -19.64
N ARG A 474 -13.64 -12.59 -19.53
CA ARG A 474 -14.57 -11.65 -20.19
C ARG A 474 -14.53 -11.79 -21.71
N ARG A 475 -13.33 -11.85 -22.30
CA ARG A 475 -13.16 -12.04 -23.76
C ARG A 475 -13.72 -13.39 -24.23
N LYS A 476 -13.48 -14.46 -23.46
CA LYS A 476 -14.01 -15.79 -23.74
C LYS A 476 -15.54 -15.79 -23.73
N ARG A 477 -16.16 -15.25 -22.68
CA ARG A 477 -17.63 -15.13 -22.57
C ARG A 477 -18.24 -14.30 -23.70
N ALA A 478 -17.62 -13.17 -24.06
CA ALA A 478 -18.08 -12.33 -25.17
C ALA A 478 -18.00 -13.07 -26.52
N ARG A 479 -16.95 -13.87 -26.75
CA ARG A 479 -16.83 -14.70 -27.95
C ARG A 479 -17.90 -15.79 -27.99
N GLU A 480 -18.15 -16.46 -26.87
CA GLU A 480 -19.18 -17.50 -26.76
C GLU A 480 -20.58 -16.93 -27.00
N SER A 481 -20.90 -15.75 -26.44
CA SER A 481 -22.21 -15.11 -26.64
C SER A 481 -22.47 -14.69 -28.09
N LEU A 482 -21.43 -14.23 -28.80
CA LEU A 482 -21.52 -13.91 -30.24
C LEU A 482 -21.78 -15.17 -31.08
N LEU A 483 -21.19 -16.30 -30.70
CA LEU A 483 -21.38 -17.58 -31.39
C LEU A 483 -22.77 -18.20 -31.11
N SER A 484 -23.33 -17.99 -29.92
CA SER A 484 -24.66 -18.51 -29.56
C SER A 484 -25.83 -17.61 -30.00
N GLY A 485 -25.60 -16.31 -30.24
CA GLY A 485 -26.63 -15.35 -30.66
C GLY A 485 -26.82 -15.24 -32.18
N GLY A 486 -26.03 -15.97 -32.97
CA GLY A 486 -26.13 -16.05 -34.43
C GLY A 486 -26.77 -17.35 -34.94
N ALA A 487 -27.44 -18.12 -34.08
CA ALA A 487 -28.12 -19.37 -34.39
C ALA A 487 -29.64 -19.20 -34.44
#